data_AF-A5KXI5-F1
#
_entry.id   AF-A5KXI5-F1
#
_cell.length_a   1.000
_cell.length_b   1.000
_cell.length_c   1.000
_cell.angle_alpha   90.00
_cell.angle_beta   90.00
_cell.angle_gamma   90.00
#
_symmetry.space_group_name_H-M   'P 1'
#
loop_
_entity.id
_entity.type
_entity.pdbx_description
1 polymer ?
#
loop_
_entity_poly.entity_id
_entity_poly.type
_entity_poly.pdbx_seq_one_letter_code
_entity_poly.pdbx_strand_id
1 'polypeptide(L)'
;MQNYSLLIRKERNKAFRKGTHDEKKMLKGTLFLLLKNAPKLSDKQSDRLDDLLESNKTLCTIYMLKEQLQALWDERNFDLMIAALDAWCQLAKKTRILSLINFADALWERRVGICNYAKYKLTNARVEAGNVSIGLLRRRARGVRDTDYFKLKIRQTSILETHSTIYPEIKLI
;
A
#
# COMPACT_ATOMS: atom_id res chain seq x y z
N MET A 1 0.46 1.08 1.29
CA MET A 1 -0.20 2.20 0.56
C MET A 1 -0.59 1.80 -0.88
N GLN A 2 -1.56 0.91 -1.08
CA GLN A 2 -1.92 0.43 -2.42
C GLN A 2 -2.51 1.54 -3.32
N ASN A 3 -3.32 2.43 -2.73
CA ASN A 3 -3.93 3.55 -3.44
C ASN A 3 -2.89 4.58 -3.92
N TYR A 4 -1.83 4.82 -3.14
CA TYR A 4 -0.74 5.71 -3.56
C TYR A 4 0.05 5.11 -4.74
N SER A 5 0.27 3.79 -4.73
CA SER A 5 0.89 3.10 -5.86
C SER A 5 0.07 3.22 -7.14
N LEU A 6 -1.27 3.18 -7.05
CA LEU A 6 -2.16 3.40 -8.19
C LEU A 6 -2.07 4.84 -8.70
N LEU A 7 -1.98 5.82 -7.80
CA LEU A 7 -1.75 7.23 -8.14
C LEU A 7 -0.46 7.41 -8.94
N ILE A 8 0.67 6.88 -8.43
CA ILE A 8 1.96 6.96 -9.13
C ILE A 8 1.86 6.34 -10.53
N ARG A 9 1.23 5.16 -10.64
CA ARG A 9 1.03 4.49 -11.94
C ARG A 9 0.23 5.37 -12.90
N LYS A 10 -0.85 6.00 -12.42
CA LYS A 10 -1.73 6.86 -13.22
C LYS A 10 -0.98 8.08 -13.74
N GLU A 11 -0.28 8.81 -12.88
CA GLU A 11 0.46 10.02 -13.29
C GLU A 11 1.67 9.68 -14.16
N ARG A 12 2.37 8.57 -13.89
CA ARG A 12 3.43 8.07 -14.79
C ARG A 12 2.87 7.73 -16.17
N ASN A 13 1.73 7.05 -16.25
CA ASN A 13 1.09 6.73 -17.54
C ASN A 13 0.65 7.99 -18.29
N LYS A 14 0.18 9.01 -17.57
CA LYS A 14 -0.17 10.31 -18.15
C LYS A 14 1.08 11.01 -18.71
N ALA A 15 2.19 11.00 -17.97
CA ALA A 15 3.48 11.51 -18.45
C ALA A 15 3.96 10.74 -19.68
N PHE A 16 3.91 9.40 -19.64
CA PHE A 16 4.32 8.55 -20.76
C PHE A 16 3.51 8.81 -22.04
N ARG A 17 2.19 9.04 -21.92
CA ARG A 17 1.34 9.35 -23.07
C ARG A 17 1.65 10.70 -23.71
N LYS A 18 1.99 11.69 -22.89
CA LYS A 18 2.27 13.07 -23.34
C LYS A 18 3.71 13.30 -23.79
N GLY A 19 4.64 12.44 -23.37
CA GLY A 19 6.06 12.69 -23.57
C GLY A 19 6.59 12.40 -24.97
N THR A 20 7.78 12.94 -25.24
CA THR A 20 8.57 12.68 -26.45
C THR A 20 9.11 11.24 -26.49
N HIS A 21 9.77 10.85 -27.58
CA HIS A 21 10.36 9.51 -27.72
C HIS A 21 11.39 9.23 -26.61
N ASP A 22 12.25 10.21 -26.31
CA ASP A 22 13.29 10.07 -25.30
C ASP A 22 12.72 10.03 -23.88
N GLU A 23 11.74 10.87 -23.57
CA GLU A 23 11.04 10.83 -22.27
C GLU A 23 10.33 9.50 -22.04
N LYS A 24 9.71 8.93 -23.09
CA LYS A 24 9.10 7.59 -23.02
C LYS A 24 10.14 6.52 -22.74
N LYS A 25 11.32 6.60 -23.36
CA LYS A 25 12.43 5.67 -23.12
C LYS A 25 12.91 5.77 -21.68
N MET A 26 13.03 6.98 -21.12
CA MET A 26 13.39 7.21 -19.71
C MET A 26 12.32 6.66 -18.75
N LEU A 27 11.04 6.88 -19.02
CA LEU A 27 9.92 6.41 -18.19
C LEU A 27 9.70 4.89 -18.22
N LYS A 28 10.28 4.18 -19.19
CA LYS A 28 10.10 2.74 -19.33
C LYS A 28 10.84 2.00 -18.20
N GLY A 29 10.09 1.18 -17.46
CA GLY A 29 10.63 0.36 -16.37
C GLY A 29 10.88 1.09 -15.04
N THR A 30 10.51 2.37 -14.92
CA THR A 30 10.81 3.18 -13.72
C THR A 30 9.78 3.09 -12.61
N LEU A 31 8.67 2.38 -12.81
CA LEU A 31 7.60 2.30 -11.81
C LEU A 31 8.10 1.75 -10.48
N PHE A 32 8.89 0.68 -10.51
CA PHE A 32 9.40 0.10 -9.28
C PHE A 32 10.45 0.98 -8.60
N LEU A 33 11.13 1.86 -9.33
CA LEU A 33 12.03 2.87 -8.76
C LEU A 33 11.22 3.87 -7.93
N LEU A 34 10.13 4.43 -8.50
CA LEU A 34 9.25 5.37 -7.81
C LEU A 34 8.55 4.76 -6.58
N LEU A 35 8.28 3.45 -6.60
CA LEU A 35 7.62 2.75 -5.51
C LEU A 35 8.57 2.33 -4.37
N LYS A 36 9.86 2.12 -4.66
CA LYS A 36 10.84 1.71 -3.65
C LYS A 36 11.09 2.85 -2.68
N ASN A 37 11.28 2.56 -1.40
CA ASN A 37 11.65 3.58 -0.42
C ASN A 37 13.12 3.97 -0.63
N ALA A 38 13.46 5.24 -0.41
CA ALA A 38 14.80 5.77 -0.58
C ALA A 38 15.93 4.88 0.02
N PRO A 39 15.87 4.42 1.30
CA PRO A 39 16.96 3.64 1.91
C PRO A 39 17.15 2.24 1.29
N LYS A 40 16.22 1.79 0.43
CA LYS A 40 16.32 0.50 -0.22
C LYS A 40 16.86 0.59 -1.65
N LEU A 41 17.05 1.79 -2.21
CA LEU A 41 17.61 1.97 -3.54
C LEU A 41 19.11 1.64 -3.54
N SER A 42 19.59 1.01 -4.61
CA SER A 42 21.03 0.92 -4.87
C SER A 42 21.51 2.22 -5.51
N ASP A 43 22.82 2.52 -5.47
CA ASP A 43 23.40 3.74 -6.07
C ASP A 43 22.94 3.95 -7.52
N LYS A 44 23.10 2.93 -8.39
CA LYS A 44 22.62 2.97 -9.80
C LYS A 44 21.12 3.24 -9.95
N GLN A 45 20.32 2.87 -8.96
CA GLN A 45 18.88 3.11 -8.95
C GLN A 45 18.55 4.51 -8.45
N SER A 46 19.38 5.06 -7.55
CA SER A 46 19.29 6.45 -7.09
C SER A 46 19.59 7.40 -8.24
N ASP A 47 20.73 7.23 -8.92
CA ASP A 47 21.12 8.10 -10.04
C ASP A 47 20.03 8.13 -11.12
N ARG A 48 19.53 6.94 -11.49
CA ARG A 48 18.45 6.81 -12.46
C ARG A 48 17.12 7.41 -11.98
N LEU A 49 16.87 7.41 -10.68
CA LEU A 49 15.69 8.05 -10.11
C LEU A 49 15.88 9.57 -10.17
N ASP A 50 17.04 10.09 -9.82
CA ASP A 50 17.33 11.53 -9.84
C ASP A 50 17.18 12.11 -11.26
N ASP A 51 17.73 11.44 -12.28
CA ASP A 51 17.53 11.80 -13.70
C ASP A 51 16.02 11.86 -14.08
N LEU A 52 15.23 10.92 -13.54
CA LEU A 52 13.80 10.85 -13.79
C LEU A 52 13.04 11.98 -13.08
N LEU A 53 13.45 12.33 -11.87
CA LEU A 53 12.80 13.38 -11.09
C LEU A 53 13.15 14.77 -11.62
N GLU A 54 14.38 14.97 -12.10
CA GLU A 54 14.80 16.21 -12.75
C GLU A 54 14.04 16.46 -14.05
N SER A 55 13.88 15.42 -14.87
CA SER A 55 13.11 15.51 -16.12
C SER A 55 11.59 15.69 -15.91
N ASN A 56 11.03 15.21 -14.78
CA ASN A 56 9.59 15.28 -14.53
C ASN A 56 9.22 15.85 -13.16
N LYS A 57 9.02 17.17 -13.13
CA LYS A 57 8.60 17.92 -11.92
C LYS A 57 7.34 17.37 -11.24
N THR A 58 6.38 16.85 -12.01
CA THR A 58 5.14 16.27 -11.44
C THR A 58 5.44 14.97 -10.71
N LEU A 59 6.22 14.08 -11.31
CA LEU A 59 6.64 12.83 -10.66
C LEU A 59 7.57 13.09 -9.48
N CYS A 60 8.44 14.10 -9.55
CA CYS A 60 9.25 14.57 -8.44
C CYS A 60 8.39 14.97 -7.24
N THR A 61 7.38 15.83 -7.46
CA THR A 61 6.46 16.25 -6.40
C THR A 61 5.74 15.06 -5.76
N ILE A 62 5.25 14.12 -6.59
CA ILE A 62 4.57 12.91 -6.11
C ILE A 62 5.53 12.01 -5.32
N TYR A 63 6.78 11.88 -5.76
CA TYR A 63 7.78 11.08 -5.07
C TYR A 63 8.17 11.70 -3.73
N MET A 64 8.42 13.01 -3.67
CA MET A 64 8.72 13.70 -2.42
C MET A 64 7.58 13.57 -1.41
N LEU A 65 6.34 13.77 -1.84
CA LEU A 65 5.17 13.60 -0.97
C LEU A 65 4.99 12.15 -0.49
N LYS A 66 5.38 11.16 -1.31
CA LYS A 66 5.37 9.75 -0.90
C LYS A 66 6.35 9.52 0.24
N GLU A 67 7.59 9.99 0.12
CA GLU A 67 8.62 9.79 1.15
C GLU A 67 8.24 10.53 2.45
N GLN A 68 7.73 11.76 2.35
CA GLN A 68 7.19 12.48 3.52
C GLN A 68 6.04 11.73 4.18
N LEU A 69 5.12 11.18 3.39
CA LEU A 69 4.02 10.38 3.90
C LEU A 69 4.57 9.14 4.62
N GLN A 70 5.54 8.43 4.02
CA GLN A 70 6.14 7.23 4.60
C GLN A 70 6.81 7.49 5.96
N ALA A 71 7.41 8.67 6.16
CA ALA A 71 8.01 9.06 7.43
C ALA A 71 6.99 9.18 8.58
N LEU A 72 5.70 9.42 8.29
CA LEU A 72 4.66 9.51 9.33
C LEU A 72 4.49 8.21 10.13
N TRP A 73 4.90 7.06 9.60
CA TRP A 73 4.79 5.77 10.29
C TRP A 73 5.80 5.59 11.44
N ASP A 74 6.86 6.40 11.45
CA ASP A 74 7.86 6.39 12.52
C ASP A 74 7.37 7.13 13.78
N GLU A 75 6.32 7.94 13.65
CA GLU A 75 5.68 8.63 14.77
C GLU A 75 5.05 7.66 15.77
N ARG A 76 5.23 7.98 17.05
CA ARG A 76 4.70 7.20 18.19
C ARG A 76 3.56 7.92 18.92
N ASN A 77 3.42 9.22 18.70
CA ASN A 77 2.37 10.02 19.32
C ASN A 77 1.22 10.23 18.32
N PHE A 78 -0.01 9.95 18.78
CA PHE A 78 -1.23 10.10 18.01
C PHE A 78 -1.48 11.54 17.55
N ASP A 79 -1.32 12.51 18.47
CA ASP A 79 -1.60 13.92 18.19
C ASP A 79 -0.58 14.52 17.22
N LEU A 80 0.69 14.15 17.38
CA LEU A 80 1.76 14.55 16.44
C LEU A 80 1.53 13.94 15.06
N MET A 81 1.14 12.66 14.99
CA MET A 81 0.86 12.00 13.72
C MET A 81 -0.36 12.62 13.02
N ILE A 82 -1.41 13.00 13.76
CA ILE A 82 -2.55 13.73 13.20
C ILE A 82 -2.12 15.08 12.64
N ALA A 83 -1.39 15.89 13.42
CA ALA A 83 -0.97 17.21 12.98
C ALA A 83 -0.08 17.13 11.73
N ALA A 84 0.82 16.15 11.68
CA ALA A 84 1.69 15.92 10.53
C ALA A 84 0.91 15.41 9.29
N LEU A 85 -0.06 14.53 9.49
CA LEU A 85 -0.94 14.05 8.41
C LEU A 85 -1.81 15.18 7.86
N ASP A 86 -2.30 16.05 8.75
CA ASP A 86 -3.12 17.20 8.36
C ASP A 86 -2.29 18.21 7.55
N ALA A 87 -1.08 18.51 8.00
CA ALA A 87 -0.12 19.33 7.26
C ALA A 87 0.22 18.72 5.89
N TRP A 88 0.43 17.40 5.83
CA TRP A 88 0.68 16.68 4.59
C TRP A 88 -0.50 16.79 3.62
N CYS A 89 -1.74 16.62 4.10
CA CYS A 89 -2.94 16.77 3.28
C CYS A 89 -3.08 18.19 2.72
N GLN A 90 -2.78 19.23 3.52
CA GLN A 90 -2.77 20.61 3.04
C GLN A 90 -1.71 20.84 1.96
N LEU A 91 -0.50 20.30 2.15
CA LEU A 91 0.57 20.40 1.15
C LEU A 91 0.19 19.69 -0.15
N ALA A 92 -0.35 18.47 -0.06
CA ALA A 92 -0.84 17.71 -1.21
C ALA A 92 -1.92 18.50 -1.98
N LYS A 93 -2.82 19.19 -1.29
CA LYS A 93 -3.84 20.04 -1.92
C LYS A 93 -3.25 21.24 -2.67
N LYS A 94 -2.20 21.86 -2.14
CA LYS A 94 -1.49 22.98 -2.79
C LYS A 94 -0.79 22.59 -4.09
N THR A 95 -0.48 21.31 -4.31
CA THR A 95 0.18 20.85 -5.55
C THR A 95 -0.68 21.00 -6.82
N ARG A 96 -2.00 21.17 -6.68
CA ARG A 96 -2.97 21.20 -7.79
C ARG A 96 -2.98 19.93 -8.67
N ILE A 97 -2.37 18.84 -8.22
CA ILE A 97 -2.40 17.56 -8.90
C ILE A 97 -3.66 16.82 -8.44
N LEU A 98 -4.66 16.72 -9.31
CA LEU A 98 -5.97 16.13 -8.98
C LEU A 98 -5.88 14.75 -8.34
N SER A 99 -4.98 13.88 -8.83
CA SER A 99 -4.81 12.55 -8.25
C SER A 99 -4.29 12.59 -6.81
N LEU A 100 -3.41 13.56 -6.46
CA LEU A 100 -2.93 13.77 -5.09
C LEU A 100 -4.00 14.38 -4.19
N ILE A 101 -4.77 15.34 -4.70
CA ILE A 101 -5.89 15.95 -3.97
C ILE A 101 -6.88 14.86 -3.55
N ASN A 102 -7.34 14.04 -4.50
CA ASN A 102 -8.30 12.97 -4.21
C ASN A 102 -7.74 11.94 -3.21
N PHE A 103 -6.44 11.64 -3.29
CA PHE A 103 -5.79 10.77 -2.31
C PHE A 103 -5.75 11.42 -0.92
N ALA A 104 -5.42 12.71 -0.84
CA ALA A 104 -5.37 13.46 0.41
C ALA A 104 -6.75 13.57 1.07
N ASP A 105 -7.82 13.78 0.30
CA ASP A 105 -9.20 13.78 0.82
C ASP A 105 -9.57 12.42 1.40
N ALA A 106 -9.32 11.34 0.64
CA ALA A 106 -9.58 9.97 1.10
C ALA A 106 -8.74 9.57 2.33
N LEU A 107 -7.56 10.16 2.49
CA LEU A 107 -6.69 9.98 3.66
C LEU A 107 -7.24 10.74 4.87
N TRP A 108 -7.64 12.00 4.66
CA TRP A 108 -8.19 12.89 5.68
C TRP A 108 -9.47 12.34 6.31
N GLU A 109 -10.38 11.80 5.50
CA GLU A 109 -11.61 11.15 5.96
C GLU A 109 -11.33 10.02 6.96
N ARG A 110 -10.24 9.28 6.76
CA ARG A 110 -9.86 8.10 7.55
C ARG A 110 -8.74 8.38 8.57
N ARG A 111 -8.36 9.66 8.75
CA ARG A 111 -7.17 10.05 9.52
C ARG A 111 -7.11 9.49 10.94
N VAL A 112 -8.25 9.45 11.64
CA VAL A 112 -8.33 8.93 13.03
C VAL A 112 -7.92 7.45 13.07
N GLY A 113 -8.48 6.63 12.18
CA GLY A 113 -8.15 5.20 12.10
C GLY A 113 -6.70 4.95 11.69
N ILE A 114 -6.13 5.81 10.85
CA ILE A 114 -4.74 5.75 10.43
C ILE A 114 -3.81 6.13 11.60
N CYS A 115 -4.10 7.22 12.31
CA CYS A 115 -3.25 7.73 13.39
C CYS A 115 -3.30 6.84 14.64
N ASN A 116 -4.36 6.03 14.80
CA ASN A 116 -4.39 4.96 15.80
C ASN A 116 -3.22 3.97 15.65
N TYR A 117 -2.60 3.88 14.47
CA TYR A 117 -1.35 3.13 14.29
C TYR A 117 -0.23 3.62 15.22
N ALA A 118 -0.09 4.94 15.45
CA ALA A 118 0.95 5.48 16.34
C ALA A 118 0.84 4.89 17.76
N LYS A 119 -0.40 4.78 18.25
CA LYS A 119 -0.70 4.29 19.61
C LYS A 119 -0.66 2.77 19.74
N TYR A 120 -1.32 2.05 18.83
CA TYR A 120 -1.54 0.60 18.98
C TYR A 120 -0.66 -0.27 18.07
N LYS A 121 0.01 0.34 17.08
CA LYS A 121 0.83 -0.33 16.04
C LYS A 121 0.12 -1.52 15.37
N LEU A 122 -1.21 -1.47 15.31
CA LEU A 122 -2.04 -2.49 14.69
C LEU A 122 -1.88 -2.44 13.17
N THR A 123 -1.49 -3.58 12.59
CA THR A 123 -1.37 -3.72 11.14
C THR A 123 -2.54 -4.55 10.60
N ASN A 124 -2.86 -4.34 9.32
CA ASN A 124 -3.88 -5.13 8.63
C ASN A 124 -3.42 -6.57 8.34
N ALA A 125 -2.18 -6.95 8.68
CA ALA A 125 -1.59 -8.24 8.33
C ALA A 125 -2.41 -9.44 8.81
N ARG A 126 -2.96 -9.38 10.02
CA ARG A 126 -3.80 -10.46 10.58
C ARG A 126 -5.12 -10.63 9.82
N VAL A 127 -5.75 -9.51 9.46
CA VAL A 127 -7.01 -9.52 8.69
C VAL A 127 -6.75 -10.03 7.27
N GLU A 128 -5.67 -9.57 6.62
CA GLU A 128 -5.28 -10.05 5.30
C GLU A 128 -4.94 -11.55 5.29
N ALA A 129 -4.23 -12.04 6.31
CA ALA A 129 -3.97 -13.47 6.46
C ALA A 129 -5.29 -14.26 6.59
N GLY A 130 -6.26 -13.74 7.36
CA GLY A 130 -7.61 -14.29 7.43
C GLY A 130 -8.32 -14.32 6.06
N ASN A 131 -8.31 -13.21 5.33
CA ASN A 131 -8.91 -13.11 3.99
C ASN A 131 -8.30 -14.13 3.01
N VAL A 132 -6.98 -14.31 3.05
CA VAL A 132 -6.27 -15.31 2.24
C VAL A 132 -6.72 -16.72 2.61
N SER A 133 -6.76 -17.05 3.90
CA SER A 133 -7.21 -18.36 4.40
C SER A 133 -8.64 -18.69 3.97
N ILE A 134 -9.56 -17.73 4.09
CA ILE A 134 -10.96 -17.89 3.62
C ILE A 134 -11.00 -18.15 2.12
N GLY A 135 -10.23 -17.39 1.33
CA GLY A 135 -10.15 -17.57 -0.12
C GLY A 135 -9.55 -18.92 -0.54
N LEU A 136 -8.57 -19.42 0.21
CA LEU A 136 -7.99 -20.75 0.01
C LEU A 136 -8.98 -21.85 0.36
N LEU A 137 -9.67 -21.74 1.48
CA LEU A 137 -10.72 -22.68 1.91
C LEU A 137 -11.81 -22.80 0.83
N ARG A 138 -12.32 -21.67 0.33
CA ARG A 138 -13.32 -21.64 -0.75
C ARG A 138 -12.82 -22.30 -2.03
N ARG A 139 -11.56 -22.04 -2.42
CA ARG A 139 -10.94 -22.66 -3.62
C ARG A 139 -10.81 -24.18 -3.48
N ARG A 140 -10.40 -24.67 -2.31
CA ARG A 140 -10.29 -26.12 -2.04
C ARG A 140 -11.65 -26.81 -2.07
N ALA A 141 -12.69 -26.17 -1.54
CA ALA A 141 -14.04 -26.73 -1.54
C ALA A 141 -14.69 -26.80 -2.94
N ARG A 142 -14.15 -26.09 -3.95
CA ARG A 142 -14.73 -25.98 -5.30
C ARG A 142 -16.19 -25.50 -5.32
N GLY A 143 -16.53 -24.63 -4.38
CA GLY A 143 -17.91 -24.15 -4.14
C GLY A 143 -18.43 -24.62 -2.79
N VAL A 144 -19.28 -23.81 -2.18
CA VAL A 144 -19.86 -24.13 -0.87
C VAL A 144 -21.36 -23.91 -0.95
N ARG A 145 -22.13 -24.99 -0.73
CA ARG A 145 -23.61 -24.95 -0.78
C ARG A 145 -24.22 -24.47 0.53
N ASP A 146 -23.57 -24.81 1.64
CA ASP A 146 -24.00 -24.45 2.99
C ASP A 146 -23.12 -23.35 3.57
N THR A 147 -23.68 -22.15 3.69
CA THR A 147 -22.99 -20.99 4.24
C THR A 147 -22.69 -21.10 5.73
N ASP A 148 -23.50 -21.83 6.50
CA ASP A 148 -23.29 -21.98 7.93
C ASP A 148 -22.15 -22.95 8.22
N TYR A 149 -22.08 -24.05 7.47
CA TYR A 149 -20.91 -24.92 7.47
C TYR A 149 -19.63 -24.16 7.06
N PHE A 150 -19.72 -23.27 6.08
CA PHE A 150 -18.59 -22.42 5.70
C PHE A 150 -18.10 -21.54 6.86
N LYS A 151 -19.02 -20.88 7.58
CA LYS A 151 -18.68 -20.05 8.76
C LYS A 151 -17.98 -20.89 9.83
N LEU A 152 -18.45 -22.11 10.08
CA LEU A 152 -17.81 -23.02 11.03
C LEU A 152 -16.39 -23.39 10.59
N LYS A 153 -16.17 -23.66 9.30
CA LYS A 153 -14.83 -23.92 8.76
C LYS A 153 -13.90 -22.71 8.86
N ILE A 154 -14.40 -21.49 8.67
CA ILE A 154 -13.60 -20.26 8.90
C ILE A 154 -13.24 -20.10 10.38
N ARG A 155 -14.17 -20.39 11.29
CA ARG A 155 -13.85 -20.38 12.73
C ARG A 155 -12.80 -21.43 13.07
N GLN A 156 -12.87 -22.61 12.47
CA GLN A 156 -11.88 -23.67 12.64
C GLN A 156 -10.45 -23.20 12.29
N THR A 157 -10.26 -22.38 11.24
CA THR A 157 -8.92 -21.87 10.88
C THR A 157 -8.32 -20.88 11.89
N SER A 158 -9.14 -20.38 12.83
CA SER A 158 -8.67 -19.46 13.89
C SER A 158 -8.21 -20.21 15.15
N ILE A 159 -8.40 -21.53 15.19
CA ILE A 159 -8.00 -22.43 16.27
C ILE A 159 -6.76 -23.20 15.79
N LEU A 160 -5.84 -23.52 16.70
CA LEU A 160 -4.72 -24.41 16.38
C LEU A 160 -5.24 -25.78 15.93
N GLU A 161 -4.84 -26.24 14.74
CA GLU A 161 -5.18 -27.59 14.28
C GLU A 161 -4.41 -28.62 15.13
N THR A 162 -5.14 -29.42 15.90
CA THR A 162 -4.59 -30.58 16.61
C THR A 162 -4.41 -31.80 15.70
N HIS A 163 -5.17 -31.88 14.60
CA HIS A 163 -5.10 -32.94 13.60
C HIS A 163 -5.19 -32.35 12.20
N SER A 164 -4.47 -32.93 11.23
CA SER A 164 -4.58 -32.51 9.84
C SER A 164 -5.99 -32.77 9.31
N THR A 165 -6.62 -31.73 8.76
CA THR A 165 -7.93 -31.84 8.11
C THR A 165 -7.90 -32.81 6.90
N ILE A 166 -6.72 -33.10 6.35
CA ILE A 166 -6.51 -33.98 5.19
C ILE A 166 -6.03 -35.36 5.63
N TYR A 167 -5.24 -35.44 6.70
CA TYR A 167 -4.70 -36.67 7.25
C TYR A 167 -5.11 -36.79 8.73
N PRO A 168 -6.33 -37.25 9.04
CA PRO A 168 -6.85 -37.24 10.41
C PRO A 168 -5.97 -38.01 11.41
N GLU A 169 -5.22 -39.00 10.93
CA GLU A 169 -4.24 -39.79 11.68
C GLU A 169 -2.94 -39.02 12.03
N ILE A 170 -2.66 -37.90 11.36
CA ILE A 170 -1.45 -37.10 11.56
C ILE A 170 -1.74 -35.96 12.53
N LYS A 171 -1.16 -36.06 13.73
CA LYS A 171 -1.08 -34.95 14.70
C LYS A 171 -0.13 -33.88 14.17
N LEU A 172 -0.60 -32.64 14.13
CA LEU A 172 0.19 -31.51 13.60
C LEU A 172 0.95 -30.71 14.67
N ILE A 173 0.80 -31.06 15.96
CA ILE A 173 1.71 -30.86 17.10
C ILE A 173 1.20 -31.79 18.21
#